data_AF-A0A4Q9MFS0-F1
#
_entry.id   AF-A0A4Q9MFS0-F1
#
_cell.length_a   1.000
_cell.length_b   1.000
_cell.length_c   1.000
_cell.angle_alpha   90.00
_cell.angle_beta   90.00
_cell.angle_gamma   90.00
#
_symmetry.space_group_name_H-M   'P 1'
#
loop_
_entity.id
_entity.type
_entity.pdbx_description
1 polymer ?
#
loop_
_entity_poly.entity_id
_entity_poly.type
_entity_poly.pdbx_seq_one_letter_code
_entity_poly.pdbx_strand_id
1 'polypeptide(L)'
;MCDLTIRLVGHWRSLGLASCSKLRSIEIEIYFRYDEKPQDVPAYSLAGAGMLSQAPRTLRHVTIRLNYLPRVTTLNNRRMLRLQEFDKVITYDRFPDMKEVNLCILLDRYLEADRKYDWQHVVVGVQKALPNLHARGLLKVIKQSAFG
;
A
#
# COMPACT_ATOMS: atom_id res chain seq x y z
N MET A 1 -8.43 -19.92 8.06
CA MET A 1 -8.23 -18.46 7.89
C MET A 1 -8.22 -18.24 6.38
N CYS A 2 -9.10 -17.41 5.83
CA CYS A 2 -9.11 -17.15 4.38
C CYS A 2 -8.23 -15.93 4.14
N ASP A 3 -6.96 -16.17 3.84
CA ASP A 3 -6.03 -15.12 3.42
C ASP A 3 -6.14 -14.99 1.90
N LEU A 4 -6.54 -13.80 1.43
CA LEU A 4 -6.66 -13.49 0.01
C LEU A 4 -5.51 -12.56 -0.38
N THR A 5 -4.59 -13.09 -1.19
CA THR A 5 -3.54 -12.30 -1.84
C THR A 5 -4.03 -11.86 -3.21
N ILE A 6 -4.12 -10.55 -3.45
CA ILE A 6 -4.56 -10.00 -4.73
C ILE A 6 -3.39 -9.31 -5.42
N ARG A 7 -3.01 -9.83 -6.58
CA ARG A 7 -2.03 -9.20 -7.45
C ARG A 7 -2.71 -8.18 -8.37
N LEU A 8 -2.13 -6.98 -8.48
CA LEU A 8 -2.66 -5.92 -9.33
C LEU A 8 -2.51 -6.28 -10.83
N VAL A 9 -3.58 -6.78 -11.45
CA VAL A 9 -3.71 -6.88 -12.91
C VAL A 9 -5.09 -6.39 -13.33
N GLY A 10 -5.18 -5.14 -13.80
CA GLY A 10 -6.21 -4.59 -14.72
C GLY A 10 -7.70 -4.57 -14.32
N HIS A 11 -8.19 -5.49 -13.50
CA HIS A 11 -9.62 -5.81 -13.34
C HIS A 11 -10.08 -5.74 -11.88
N TRP A 12 -9.51 -4.84 -11.09
CA TRP A 12 -9.82 -4.74 -9.66
C TRP A 12 -11.30 -4.46 -9.35
N ARG A 13 -12.02 -3.86 -10.31
CA ARG A 13 -13.47 -3.60 -10.22
C ARG A 13 -14.31 -4.89 -10.27
N SER A 14 -13.74 -5.99 -10.75
CA SER A 14 -14.43 -7.27 -10.91
C SER A 14 -14.13 -8.27 -9.78
N LEU A 15 -13.31 -7.89 -8.79
CA LEU A 15 -12.86 -8.80 -7.72
C LEU A 15 -13.96 -9.22 -6.74
N GLY A 16 -15.15 -8.59 -6.78
CA GLY A 16 -16.30 -9.03 -5.99
C GLY A 16 -16.05 -9.09 -4.48
N LEU A 17 -15.14 -8.28 -3.94
CA LEU A 17 -14.70 -8.38 -2.55
C LEU A 17 -15.83 -8.20 -1.53
N ALA A 18 -16.88 -7.47 -1.90
CA ALA A 18 -18.07 -7.32 -1.09
C ALA A 18 -18.78 -8.67 -0.80
N SER A 19 -18.67 -9.63 -1.72
CA SER A 19 -19.23 -10.98 -1.57
C SER A 19 -18.42 -11.84 -0.57
N CYS A 20 -17.18 -11.47 -0.28
CA CYS A 20 -16.32 -12.19 0.65
C CYS A 20 -16.60 -11.79 2.11
N SER A 21 -17.81 -12.01 2.62
CA SER A 21 -18.28 -11.51 3.93
C SER A 21 -17.44 -11.91 5.16
N LYS A 22 -16.54 -12.90 5.02
CA LYS A 22 -15.63 -13.37 6.07
C LYS A 22 -14.18 -12.92 5.86
N LEU A 23 -13.90 -12.08 4.86
CA LEU A 23 -12.55 -11.60 4.58
C LEU A 23 -12.02 -10.81 5.78
N ARG A 24 -10.86 -11.23 6.29
CA ARG A 24 -10.19 -10.61 7.44
C ARG A 24 -8.82 -10.03 7.11
N SER A 25 -8.20 -10.50 6.05
CA SER A 25 -6.86 -10.09 5.63
C SER A 25 -6.86 -9.90 4.12
N ILE A 26 -6.20 -8.84 3.65
CA ILE A 26 -5.96 -8.61 2.23
C ILE A 26 -4.53 -8.15 2.02
N GLU A 27 -3.89 -8.67 0.98
CA GLU A 27 -2.59 -8.21 0.51
C GLU A 27 -2.72 -7.58 -0.88
N ILE A 28 -2.11 -6.40 -1.05
CA ILE A 28 -2.13 -5.58 -2.26
C ILE A 28 -0.69 -5.33 -2.68
N GLU A 29 -0.32 -5.79 -3.87
CA GLU A 29 1.03 -5.59 -4.42
C GLU A 29 1.04 -4.46 -5.46
N ILE A 30 1.83 -3.42 -5.21
CA ILE A 30 2.09 -2.30 -6.12
C ILE A 30 3.50 -2.45 -6.68
N TYR A 31 3.61 -2.53 -8.00
CA TYR A 31 4.90 -2.63 -8.70
C TYR A 31 5.20 -1.34 -9.43
N PHE A 32 6.34 -0.73 -9.12
CA PHE A 32 6.89 0.34 -9.94
C PHE A 32 7.57 -0.27 -11.17
N ARG A 33 7.18 0.17 -12.36
CA ARG A 33 7.87 -0.19 -13.60
C ARG A 33 8.80 0.94 -14.01
N TYR A 34 9.99 0.58 -14.47
CA TYR A 34 11.01 1.55 -14.88
C TYR A 34 10.63 2.37 -16.12
N ASP A 35 9.71 1.86 -16.93
CA ASP A 35 9.46 2.35 -18.28
C ASP A 35 8.15 3.16 -18.39
N GLU A 36 7.37 3.24 -17.31
CA GLU A 36 6.07 3.91 -17.31
C GLU A 36 6.22 5.40 -17.03
N LYS A 37 5.84 6.24 -18.01
CA LYS A 37 5.77 7.68 -17.81
C LYS A 37 4.56 8.00 -16.90
N PRO A 38 4.72 8.84 -15.86
CA PRO A 38 3.63 9.17 -14.93
C PRO A 38 2.38 9.84 -15.55
N GLN A 39 2.43 10.18 -16.84
CA GLN A 39 1.35 10.88 -17.55
C GLN A 39 0.37 9.90 -18.21
N ASP A 40 0.75 8.64 -18.40
CA ASP A 40 0.00 7.68 -19.21
C ASP A 40 -0.81 6.67 -18.37
N VAL A 41 -0.64 6.68 -17.03
CA VAL A 41 -1.27 5.72 -16.12
C VAL A 41 -1.88 6.39 -14.88
N PRO A 42 -3.04 5.93 -14.39
CA PRO A 42 -3.54 6.32 -13.08
C PRO A 42 -2.53 6.03 -11.98
N ALA A 43 -2.50 6.85 -10.94
CA ALA A 43 -1.59 6.67 -9.82
C ALA A 43 -1.69 5.25 -9.21
N TYR A 44 -0.55 4.64 -8.89
CA TYR A 44 -0.43 3.22 -8.55
C TYR A 44 -1.31 2.78 -7.36
N SER A 45 -1.54 3.66 -6.37
CA SER A 45 -2.38 3.33 -5.20
C SER A 45 -3.88 3.32 -5.50
N LEU A 46 -4.36 3.89 -6.61
CA LEU A 46 -5.81 4.04 -6.88
C LEU A 46 -6.52 2.69 -7.01
N ALA A 47 -5.89 1.73 -7.68
CA ALA A 47 -6.47 0.38 -7.82
C ALA A 47 -6.57 -0.32 -6.46
N GLY A 48 -5.52 -0.26 -5.64
CA GLY A 48 -5.53 -0.83 -4.28
C GLY A 48 -6.57 -0.16 -3.38
N ALA A 49 -6.68 1.17 -3.42
CA ALA A 49 -7.70 1.91 -2.69
C ALA A 49 -9.12 1.53 -3.16
N GLY A 50 -9.33 1.36 -4.46
CA GLY A 50 -10.60 0.89 -5.02
C GLY A 50 -10.96 -0.56 -4.69
N MET A 51 -9.98 -1.44 -4.50
CA MET A 51 -10.23 -2.78 -3.94
C MET A 51 -10.71 -2.67 -2.50
N LEU A 52 -9.98 -1.90 -1.69
CA LEU A 52 -10.36 -1.70 -0.31
C LEU A 52 -11.74 -1.08 -0.22
N SER A 53 -12.14 -0.18 -1.14
CA SER A 53 -13.48 0.44 -1.19
C SER A 53 -14.64 -0.56 -1.38
N GLN A 54 -14.34 -1.79 -1.81
CA GLN A 54 -15.30 -2.89 -1.93
C GLN A 54 -15.19 -3.92 -0.81
N ALA A 55 -14.06 -3.94 -0.08
CA ALA A 55 -13.82 -4.92 0.97
C ALA A 55 -14.86 -4.82 2.11
N PRO A 56 -15.23 -5.95 2.73
CA PRO A 56 -16.21 -5.99 3.79
C PRO A 56 -15.69 -5.36 5.09
N ARG A 57 -16.60 -4.91 5.95
CA ARG A 57 -16.27 -4.31 7.26
C ARG A 57 -15.55 -5.27 8.21
N THR A 58 -15.57 -6.58 7.93
CA THR A 58 -14.88 -7.62 8.70
C THR A 58 -13.37 -7.65 8.50
N LEU A 59 -12.84 -6.84 7.57
CA LEU A 59 -11.42 -6.74 7.29
C LEU A 59 -10.67 -6.17 8.51
N ARG A 60 -9.57 -6.83 8.90
CA ARG A 60 -8.80 -6.53 10.11
C ARG A 60 -7.33 -6.25 9.85
N HIS A 61 -6.78 -6.79 8.76
CA HIS A 61 -5.39 -6.62 8.39
C HIS A 61 -5.29 -6.26 6.91
N VAL A 62 -4.48 -5.24 6.62
CA VAL A 62 -4.16 -4.84 5.26
C VAL A 62 -2.65 -4.85 5.10
N THR A 63 -2.14 -5.58 4.12
CA THR A 63 -0.73 -5.50 3.71
C THR A 63 -0.65 -4.83 2.35
N ILE A 64 0.08 -3.73 2.26
CA ILE A 64 0.40 -3.05 1.00
C ILE A 64 1.89 -3.27 0.75
N ARG A 65 2.24 -3.91 -0.35
CA ARG A 65 3.63 -4.10 -0.78
C ARG A 65 3.96 -3.08 -1.86
N LEU A 66 4.93 -2.21 -1.59
CA LEU A 66 5.55 -1.34 -2.58
C LEU A 66 6.80 -2.04 -3.10
N ASN A 67 6.74 -2.54 -4.33
CA ASN A 67 7.82 -3.29 -4.95
C ASN A 67 8.64 -2.39 -5.88
N TYR A 68 9.96 -2.40 -5.66
CA TYR A 68 10.97 -1.66 -6.42
C TYR A 68 10.79 -0.14 -6.32
N LEU A 69 10.60 0.37 -5.09
CA LEU A 69 10.48 1.81 -4.85
C LEU A 69 11.73 2.55 -5.40
N PRO A 70 11.59 3.42 -6.42
CA PRO A 70 12.75 3.98 -7.10
C PRO A 70 13.44 5.09 -6.31
N ARG A 71 12.66 5.88 -5.56
CA ARG A 71 13.15 7.01 -4.73
C ARG A 71 12.19 7.26 -3.57
N VAL A 72 12.73 7.69 -2.42
CA VAL A 72 11.93 8.03 -1.21
C VAL A 72 10.89 9.11 -1.48
N THR A 73 11.21 10.09 -2.33
CA THR A 73 10.28 11.18 -2.70
C THR A 73 9.01 10.69 -3.40
N THR A 74 9.04 9.48 -3.98
CA THR A 74 7.88 8.84 -4.61
C THR A 74 6.73 8.61 -3.63
N LEU A 75 7.03 8.40 -2.35
CA LEU A 75 6.02 8.19 -1.30
C LEU A 75 5.03 9.36 -1.18
N ASN A 76 5.52 10.57 -1.44
CA ASN A 76 4.73 11.80 -1.40
C ASN A 76 4.28 12.27 -2.79
N ASN A 77 4.61 11.53 -3.85
CA ASN A 77 4.26 11.89 -5.22
C ASN A 77 2.77 11.57 -5.49
N ARG A 78 1.95 12.63 -5.52
CA ARG A 78 0.50 12.56 -5.76
C ARG A 78 0.10 12.20 -7.20
N ARG A 79 1.01 12.36 -8.16
CA ARG A 79 0.77 11.99 -9.57
C ARG A 79 1.06 10.52 -9.81
N MET A 80 2.14 10.01 -9.23
CA MET A 80 2.64 8.67 -9.50
C MET A 80 2.09 7.62 -8.53
N LEU A 81 2.27 7.79 -7.21
CA LEU A 81 1.86 6.79 -6.23
C LEU A 81 0.51 7.13 -5.62
N ARG A 82 0.38 8.35 -5.07
CA ARG A 82 -0.82 8.84 -4.38
C ARG A 82 -1.24 7.93 -3.19
N LEU A 83 -0.26 7.59 -2.35
CA LEU A 83 -0.43 6.71 -1.19
C LEU A 83 -1.54 7.16 -0.23
N GLN A 84 -1.82 8.47 -0.18
CA GLN A 84 -2.86 9.09 0.65
C GLN A 84 -4.26 8.50 0.41
N GLU A 85 -4.51 7.86 -0.73
CA GLU A 85 -5.82 7.25 -1.01
C GLU A 85 -6.14 6.09 -0.06
N PHE A 86 -5.13 5.40 0.47
CA PHE A 86 -5.37 4.39 1.52
C PHE A 86 -5.88 5.01 2.81
N ASP A 87 -5.35 6.17 3.19
CA ASP A 87 -5.77 6.93 4.38
C ASP A 87 -7.25 7.36 4.29
N LYS A 88 -7.74 7.65 3.07
CA LYS A 88 -9.14 8.03 2.82
C LYS A 88 -10.11 6.86 2.89
N VAL A 89 -9.64 5.66 2.53
CA VAL A 89 -10.49 4.46 2.39
C VAL A 89 -10.48 3.61 3.65
N ILE A 90 -9.36 3.59 4.39
CA ILE A 90 -9.19 2.84 5.63
C ILE A 90 -9.57 3.72 6.83
N THR A 91 -10.85 4.04 6.95
CA THR A 91 -11.39 4.86 8.06
C THR A 91 -11.96 4.00 9.18
N TYR A 92 -12.18 4.60 10.36
CA TYR A 92 -12.83 3.93 11.49
C TYR A 92 -14.26 3.50 11.14
N ASP A 93 -15.05 4.40 10.54
CA ASP A 93 -16.44 4.10 10.17
C ASP A 93 -16.55 2.91 9.22
N ARG A 94 -15.58 2.80 8.31
CA ARG A 94 -15.55 1.76 7.29
C ARG A 94 -15.04 0.42 7.82
N PHE A 95 -13.96 0.45 8.59
CA PHE A 95 -13.34 -0.72 9.20
C PHE A 95 -13.13 -0.50 10.70
N PRO A 96 -14.20 -0.65 11.51
CA PRO A 96 -14.13 -0.39 12.95
C PRO A 96 -13.23 -1.39 13.69
N ASP A 97 -13.13 -2.62 13.17
CA ASP A 97 -12.30 -3.70 13.73
C ASP A 97 -10.88 -3.76 13.14
N MET A 98 -10.45 -2.73 12.39
CA MET A 98 -9.13 -2.70 11.78
C MET A 98 -8.05 -2.75 12.86
N LYS A 99 -7.17 -3.75 12.79
CA LYS A 99 -6.09 -3.97 13.75
C LYS A 99 -4.77 -3.42 13.26
N GLU A 100 -4.48 -3.56 11.98
CA GLU A 100 -3.15 -3.30 11.46
C GLU A 100 -3.15 -3.01 9.97
N VAL A 101 -2.29 -2.06 9.57
CA VAL A 101 -1.94 -1.78 8.18
C VAL A 101 -0.42 -1.86 8.05
N ASN A 102 0.04 -2.88 7.34
CA ASN A 102 1.44 -3.08 7.03
C ASN A 102 1.77 -2.44 5.68
N LEU A 103 2.72 -1.53 5.65
CA LEU A 103 3.35 -1.04 4.43
C LEU A 103 4.74 -1.67 4.29
N CYS A 104 4.80 -2.71 3.48
CA CYS A 104 6.04 -3.40 3.16
C CYS A 104 6.70 -2.73 1.96
N ILE A 105 7.96 -2.32 2.08
CA ILE A 105 8.68 -1.61 1.03
C ILE A 105 9.90 -2.41 0.64
N LEU A 106 9.88 -2.91 -0.60
CA LEU A 106 11.05 -3.41 -1.29
C LEU A 106 11.64 -2.27 -2.11
N LEU A 107 12.87 -1.90 -1.78
CA LEU A 107 13.58 -0.83 -2.47
C LEU A 107 14.06 -1.30 -3.82
N ASP A 108 14.24 -0.35 -4.72
CA ASP A 108 15.02 -0.63 -5.90
C ASP A 108 16.49 -0.92 -5.57
N ARG A 109 17.15 -1.78 -6.37
CA ARG A 109 18.55 -2.22 -6.14
C ARG A 109 19.53 -1.05 -6.04
N TYR A 110 19.33 0.01 -6.84
CA TYR A 110 20.22 1.17 -6.79
C TYR A 110 20.05 1.97 -5.50
N LEU A 111 18.81 2.09 -5.03
CA LEU A 111 18.49 2.78 -3.77
C LEU A 111 18.95 1.96 -2.55
N GLU A 112 18.86 0.63 -2.63
CA GLU A 112 19.32 -0.27 -1.57
C GLU A 112 20.85 -0.28 -1.43
N ALA A 113 21.59 -0.17 -2.55
CA ALA A 113 23.05 -0.14 -2.55
C ALA A 113 23.65 1.21 -2.11
N ASP A 114 22.84 2.27 -2.03
CA ASP A 114 23.31 3.59 -1.61
C ASP A 114 23.62 3.60 -0.10
N ARG A 115 24.90 3.77 0.26
CA ARG A 115 25.35 3.83 1.65
C ARG A 115 24.83 5.04 2.42
N LYS A 116 24.32 6.07 1.72
CA LYS A 116 23.68 7.25 2.32
C LYS A 116 22.18 7.06 2.51
N TYR A 117 21.63 5.93 2.08
CA TYR A 117 20.22 5.62 2.27
C TYR A 117 19.89 5.45 3.75
N ASP A 118 18.94 6.25 4.22
CA ASP A 118 18.43 6.19 5.59
C ASP A 118 16.98 5.68 5.58
N TRP A 119 16.79 4.51 6.20
CA TRP A 119 15.47 3.92 6.37
C TRP A 119 14.53 4.80 7.21
N GLN A 120 15.07 5.59 8.13
CA GLN A 120 14.25 6.48 8.97
C GLN A 120 13.57 7.57 8.13
N HIS A 121 14.24 8.08 7.09
CA HIS A 121 13.62 9.01 6.15
C HIS A 121 12.43 8.40 5.40
N VAL A 122 12.45 7.09 5.13
CA VAL A 122 11.34 6.37 4.52
C VAL A 122 10.18 6.24 5.49
N VAL A 123 10.45 5.85 6.74
CA VAL A 123 9.43 5.77 7.78
C VAL A 123 8.73 7.12 7.96
N VAL A 124 9.49 8.21 8.07
CA VAL A 124 8.93 9.57 8.18
C VAL A 124 8.15 9.96 6.93
N GLY A 125 8.66 9.61 5.74
CA GLY A 125 7.97 9.87 4.47
C GLY A 125 6.61 9.17 4.38
N VAL A 126 6.55 7.92 4.84
CA VAL A 126 5.31 7.11 4.91
C VAL A 126 4.34 7.70 5.93
N GLN A 127 4.79 8.03 7.14
CA GLN A 127 3.96 8.63 8.18
C GLN A 127 3.34 9.96 7.73
N LYS A 128 4.09 10.78 6.98
CA LYS A 128 3.58 12.01 6.37
C LYS A 128 2.57 11.76 5.25
N ALA A 129 2.73 10.66 4.50
CA ALA A 129 1.81 10.28 3.43
C ALA A 129 0.54 9.59 3.93
N LEU A 130 0.57 8.98 5.12
CA LEU A 130 -0.53 8.26 5.76
C LEU A 130 -0.77 8.76 7.21
N PRO A 131 -1.04 10.07 7.40
CA PRO A 131 -1.10 10.68 8.72
C PRO A 131 -2.22 10.10 9.60
N ASN A 132 -3.37 9.74 9.02
CA ASN A 132 -4.51 9.26 9.81
C ASN A 132 -4.27 7.83 10.30
N LEU A 133 -3.74 6.95 9.44
CA LEU A 133 -3.37 5.59 9.84
C LEU A 133 -2.23 5.61 10.87
N HIS A 134 -1.28 6.53 10.73
CA HIS A 134 -0.23 6.73 11.72
C HIS A 134 -0.79 7.22 13.06
N ALA A 135 -1.61 8.27 13.07
CA ALA A 135 -2.19 8.84 14.28
C ALA A 135 -3.07 7.84 15.05
N ARG A 136 -3.69 6.89 14.34
CA ARG A 136 -4.48 5.80 14.93
C ARG A 136 -3.64 4.62 15.44
N GLY A 137 -2.31 4.65 15.28
CA GLY A 137 -1.42 3.56 15.68
C GLY A 137 -1.56 2.28 14.85
N LEU A 138 -2.20 2.35 13.67
CA LEU A 138 -2.44 1.18 12.81
C LEU A 138 -1.28 0.90 11.85
N LEU A 139 -0.49 1.91 11.52
CA LEU A 139 0.52 1.85 10.47
C LEU A 139 1.84 1.26 10.97
N LYS A 140 2.28 0.17 10.33
CA LYS A 140 3.65 -0.37 10.46
C LYS A 140 4.38 -0.31 9.14
N VAL A 141 5.61 0.20 9.16
CA VAL A 141 6.47 0.32 7.98
C VAL A 141 7.56 -0.75 8.06
N ILE A 142 7.59 -1.64 7.08
CA ILE A 142 8.45 -2.82 7.09
C ILE A 142 9.39 -2.76 5.90
N LYS A 143 10.70 -2.87 6.15
CA LYS A 143 11.69 -3.03 5.08
C LYS A 143 11.64 -4.46 4.57
N GLN A 144 11.48 -4.63 3.27
CA GLN A 144 11.66 -5.93 2.61
C GLN A 144 13.02 -5.98 1.94
N SER A 145 13.71 -7.09 2.19
CA SER A 145 14.94 -7.46 1.49
C SER A 145 14.57 -8.26 0.25
N ALA A 146 15.25 -8.04 -0.88
CA ALA A 146 15.02 -8.78 -2.12
C ALA A 146 15.39 -10.28 -2.03
N PHE A 147 16.02 -10.70 -0.92
CA PHE A 147 16.44 -12.07 -0.65
C PHE A 147 16.02 -12.47 0.76
N GLY A 148 15.04 -13.35 0.84
CA GLY A 148 14.59 -14.07 2.02
C GLY A 148 14.03 -15.41 1.56
#